data_AF-P51369-F1
#
_entry.id   AF-P51369-F1
#
_cell.length_a   1.000
_cell.length_b   1.000
_cell.length_c   1.000
_cell.angle_alpha   90.00
_cell.angle_beta   90.00
_cell.angle_gamma   90.00
#
_symmetry.space_group_name_H-M   'P 1'
#
loop_
_entity.id
_entity.type
_entity.pdbx_description
1 polymer ?
#
loop_
_entity_poly.entity_id
_entity_poly.type
_entity_poly.pdbx_seq_one_letter_code
_entity_poly.pdbx_strand_id
1 'polypeptide(L)'
;MNLEMMQNSCVNFAFGGLLTAMLVYWSSLAFPRISGLNKLAALITLLVNIALALTLSSRWFANGYFPLSNLYESLLFLAWGLTFVHLFIESKTKSRLIGAVSIPVAMFVTAFASLALPIEMQKASPLVPALKSNWLMMHVSIMMISYSILILGSLLSILFLIITRGQDINLKGSSVGTGSYTVKSLDSNPSFAFSNPSGIVQEQSNMLINSTRMNLLESIDNLSYRIIGLGFPLLTIGIVAGAVWANEAWGSYWSWDPKETWALITWLIFAAYLHCRITKSWQGKRPAILASVGFLVVWICYLGVNFLGKGLHSYGWLA
;
A
#
# COMPACT_ATOMS: atom_id res chain seq x y z
N MET A 1 -24.67 13.42 -22.96
CA MET A 1 -23.50 14.32 -23.11
C MET A 1 -22.91 14.82 -21.78
N ASN A 2 -23.46 14.46 -20.60
CA ASN A 2 -22.94 14.96 -19.30
C ASN A 2 -22.07 13.96 -18.52
N LEU A 3 -22.06 12.68 -18.89
CA LEU A 3 -21.43 11.63 -18.08
C LEU A 3 -19.90 11.65 -18.13
N GLU A 4 -19.32 11.76 -19.32
CA GLU A 4 -17.85 11.83 -19.48
C GLU A 4 -17.27 13.08 -18.82
N MET A 5 -17.95 14.22 -18.95
CA MET A 5 -17.56 15.47 -18.28
C MET A 5 -17.61 15.31 -16.75
N MET A 6 -18.66 14.70 -16.21
CA MET A 6 -18.78 14.42 -14.78
C MET A 6 -17.66 13.49 -14.28
N GLN A 7 -17.35 12.43 -15.02
CA GLN A 7 -16.26 11.50 -14.70
C GLN A 7 -14.90 12.22 -14.68
N ASN A 8 -14.61 13.01 -15.71
CA ASN A 8 -13.36 13.78 -15.79
C ASN A 8 -13.27 14.81 -14.64
N SER A 9 -14.37 15.48 -14.29
CA SER A 9 -14.41 16.38 -13.14
C SER A 9 -14.15 15.65 -11.82
N CYS A 10 -14.71 14.46 -11.62
CA CYS A 10 -14.47 13.67 -10.41
C CYS A 10 -13.02 13.18 -10.32
N VAL A 11 -12.41 12.77 -11.43
CA VAL A 11 -11.00 12.33 -11.46
C VAL A 11 -10.05 13.51 -11.24
N ASN A 12 -10.34 14.68 -11.83
CA ASN A 12 -9.58 15.90 -11.58
C ASN A 12 -9.69 16.36 -10.12
N PHE A 13 -10.89 16.26 -9.54
CA PHE A 13 -11.10 16.49 -8.11
C PHE A 13 -10.30 15.49 -7.26
N ALA A 14 -10.27 14.21 -7.64
CA ALA A 14 -9.49 13.19 -6.95
C ALA A 14 -7.98 13.51 -6.97
N PHE A 15 -7.43 13.89 -8.13
CA PHE A 15 -6.03 14.29 -8.27
C PHE A 15 -5.71 15.54 -7.43
N GLY A 16 -6.49 16.61 -7.57
CA GLY A 16 -6.29 17.84 -6.79
C GLY A 16 -6.49 17.64 -5.28
N GLY A 17 -7.46 16.81 -4.90
CA GLY A 17 -7.69 16.40 -3.52
C GLY A 17 -6.53 15.60 -2.94
N LEU A 18 -5.93 14.68 -3.69
CA LEU A 18 -4.75 13.93 -3.23
C LEU A 18 -3.51 14.82 -3.11
N LEU A 19 -3.31 15.75 -4.06
CA LEU A 19 -2.22 16.71 -3.99
C LEU A 19 -2.35 17.61 -2.75
N THR A 20 -3.55 18.14 -2.49
CA THR A 20 -3.81 18.94 -1.29
C THR A 20 -3.67 18.11 -0.01
N ALA A 21 -4.20 16.89 0.03
CA ALA A 21 -4.03 15.99 1.16
C ALA A 21 -2.55 15.69 1.45
N MET A 22 -1.73 15.46 0.42
CA MET A 22 -0.28 15.26 0.55
C MET A 22 0.38 16.44 1.26
N LEU A 23 0.11 17.67 0.78
CA LEU A 23 0.65 18.89 1.37
C LEU A 23 0.17 19.09 2.81
N VAL A 24 -1.10 18.76 3.10
CA VAL A 24 -1.65 18.85 4.47
C VAL A 24 -1.02 17.80 5.40
N TYR A 25 -0.77 16.57 4.97
CA TYR A 25 -0.05 15.57 5.78
C TYR A 25 1.39 15.98 6.05
N TRP A 26 2.10 16.46 5.04
CA TRP A 26 3.49 16.91 5.20
C TRP A 26 3.58 18.15 6.08
N SER A 27 2.67 19.11 5.94
CA SER A 27 2.58 20.26 6.86
C SER A 27 2.18 19.85 8.28
N SER A 28 1.30 18.85 8.43
CA SER A 28 0.96 18.29 9.75
C SER A 28 2.14 17.59 10.45
N LEU A 29 3.14 17.15 9.68
CA LEU A 29 4.38 16.58 10.18
C LEU A 29 5.42 17.68 10.50
N ALA A 30 5.53 18.69 9.62
CA ALA A 30 6.46 19.82 9.79
C ALA A 30 6.06 20.77 10.93
N PHE A 31 4.75 20.96 11.16
CA PHE A 31 4.21 21.85 12.19
C PHE A 31 3.30 21.09 13.17
N PRO A 32 3.86 20.28 14.09
CA PRO A 32 3.05 19.46 14.99
C PRO A 32 2.11 20.23 15.91
N ARG A 33 2.41 21.53 16.14
CA ARG A 33 1.65 22.47 16.99
C ARG A 33 0.26 22.78 16.42
N ILE A 34 0.07 22.71 15.10
CA ILE A 34 -1.22 23.00 14.48
C ILE A 34 -2.13 21.78 14.65
N SER A 35 -3.05 21.87 15.60
CA SER A 35 -4.06 20.83 15.78
C SER A 35 -5.05 20.82 14.62
N GLY A 36 -5.53 19.64 14.22
CA GLY A 36 -6.58 19.51 13.20
C GLY A 36 -6.13 19.21 11.76
N LEU A 37 -4.88 19.51 11.37
CA LEU A 37 -4.41 19.24 10.00
C LEU A 37 -4.56 17.76 9.59
N ASN A 38 -4.27 16.82 10.49
CA ASN A 38 -4.47 15.40 10.20
C ASN A 38 -5.94 15.04 9.94
N LYS A 39 -6.88 15.63 10.69
CA LYS A 39 -8.32 15.40 10.48
C LYS A 39 -8.78 15.98 9.14
N LEU A 40 -8.26 17.16 8.78
CA LEU A 40 -8.52 17.78 7.49
C LEU A 40 -7.99 16.91 6.34
N ALA A 41 -6.76 16.41 6.44
CA ALA A 41 -6.17 15.53 5.42
C ALA A 41 -6.95 14.21 5.27
N ALA A 42 -7.38 13.61 6.38
CA ALA A 42 -8.23 12.43 6.38
C ALA A 42 -9.60 12.70 5.74
N LEU A 43 -10.21 13.86 6.01
CA LEU A 43 -11.47 14.28 5.39
C LEU A 43 -11.32 14.47 3.88
N ILE A 44 -10.26 15.14 3.43
CA ILE A 44 -9.97 15.31 2.00
C ILE A 44 -9.80 13.94 1.33
N THR A 45 -9.02 13.05 1.97
CA THR A 45 -8.78 11.69 1.45
C THR A 45 -10.08 10.88 1.37
N LEU A 46 -10.99 11.04 2.33
CA LEU A 46 -12.32 10.42 2.30
C LEU A 46 -13.17 10.93 1.13
N LEU A 47 -13.19 12.25 0.90
CA LEU A 47 -13.91 12.84 -0.23
C LEU A 47 -13.36 12.35 -1.58
N VAL A 48 -12.03 12.26 -1.70
CA VAL A 48 -11.36 11.66 -2.87
C VAL A 48 -11.79 10.21 -3.06
N ASN A 49 -11.78 9.40 -1.99
CA ASN A 49 -12.15 7.99 -2.08
C ASN A 49 -13.60 7.82 -2.57
N ILE A 50 -14.52 8.65 -2.07
CA ILE A 50 -15.92 8.69 -2.52
C ILE A 50 -15.99 9.11 -4.00
N ALA A 51 -15.24 10.14 -4.42
CA ALA A 51 -15.22 10.59 -5.82
C ALA A 51 -14.70 9.50 -6.79
N LEU A 52 -13.66 8.75 -6.39
CA LEU A 52 -13.16 7.61 -7.16
C LEU A 52 -14.20 6.48 -7.23
N ALA A 53 -14.85 6.17 -6.11
CA ALA A 53 -15.92 5.17 -6.07
C ALA A 53 -17.12 5.56 -6.96
N LEU A 54 -17.52 6.84 -6.94
CA LEU A 54 -18.56 7.36 -7.82
C LEU A 54 -18.17 7.28 -9.29
N THR A 55 -16.91 7.60 -9.62
CA THR A 55 -16.39 7.49 -10.99
C THR A 55 -16.46 6.04 -11.47
N LEU A 56 -15.91 5.10 -10.69
CA LEU A 56 -15.93 3.67 -11.02
C LEU A 56 -17.38 3.15 -11.14
N SER A 57 -18.25 3.48 -10.19
CA SER A 57 -19.67 3.08 -10.22
C SER A 57 -20.37 3.64 -11.46
N SER A 58 -20.12 4.90 -11.82
CA SER A 58 -20.71 5.50 -13.02
C SER A 58 -20.28 4.79 -14.30
N ARG A 59 -19.02 4.32 -14.40
CA ARG A 59 -18.53 3.52 -15.53
C ARG A 59 -19.15 2.13 -15.53
N TRP A 60 -19.34 1.54 -14.36
CA TRP A 60 -20.03 0.25 -14.23
C TRP A 60 -21.44 0.32 -14.83
N PHE A 61 -22.26 1.28 -14.38
CA PHE A 61 -23.64 1.41 -14.85
C PHE A 61 -23.73 1.80 -16.33
N ALA A 62 -22.83 2.66 -16.82
CA ALA A 62 -22.87 3.14 -18.19
C ALA A 62 -22.43 2.09 -19.22
N ASN A 63 -21.43 1.28 -18.89
CA ASN A 63 -20.84 0.33 -19.84
C ASN A 63 -21.35 -1.12 -19.64
N GLY A 64 -22.07 -1.40 -18.55
CA GLY A 64 -22.66 -2.72 -18.28
C GLY A 64 -21.65 -3.78 -17.84
N TYR A 65 -20.42 -3.39 -17.47
CA TYR A 65 -19.39 -4.29 -16.97
C TYR A 65 -18.61 -3.67 -15.80
N PHE A 66 -17.96 -4.49 -14.99
CA PHE A 66 -17.20 -4.01 -13.83
C PHE A 66 -15.93 -3.27 -14.26
N PRO A 67 -15.66 -2.04 -13.76
CA PRO A 67 -14.68 -1.10 -14.31
C PRO A 67 -13.22 -1.50 -13.98
N LEU A 68 -12.75 -2.55 -14.65
CA LEU A 68 -11.40 -3.10 -14.58
C LEU A 68 -10.91 -3.55 -15.97
N SER A 69 -11.56 -3.12 -17.06
CA SER A 69 -11.32 -3.68 -18.38
C SER A 69 -10.04 -3.16 -19.05
N ASN A 70 -9.62 -1.95 -18.72
CA ASN A 70 -8.45 -1.29 -19.28
C ASN A 70 -7.48 -0.80 -18.19
N LEU A 71 -6.29 -0.35 -18.60
CA LEU A 71 -5.26 0.15 -17.69
C LEU A 71 -5.74 1.37 -16.88
N TYR A 72 -6.52 2.25 -17.50
CA TYR A 72 -7.05 3.44 -16.86
C TYR A 72 -7.99 3.11 -15.70
N GLU A 73 -8.99 2.26 -15.94
CA GLU A 73 -9.97 1.82 -14.95
C GLU A 73 -9.31 1.02 -13.81
N SER A 74 -8.38 0.13 -14.15
CA SER A 74 -7.61 -0.61 -13.14
C SER A 74 -6.70 0.28 -12.29
N LEU A 75 -6.08 1.33 -12.85
CA LEU A 75 -5.32 2.32 -12.08
C LEU A 75 -6.22 3.15 -11.14
N LEU A 76 -7.40 3.57 -11.60
CA LEU A 76 -8.38 4.26 -10.74
C LEU A 76 -8.86 3.35 -9.60
N PHE A 77 -9.10 2.07 -9.90
CA PHE A 77 -9.45 1.08 -8.88
C PHE A 77 -8.30 0.83 -7.89
N LEU A 78 -7.05 0.76 -8.36
CA LEU A 78 -5.87 0.67 -7.50
C LEU A 78 -5.74 1.89 -6.59
N ALA A 79 -5.95 3.10 -7.11
CA ALA A 79 -5.95 4.34 -6.32
C ALA A 79 -7.07 4.36 -5.27
N TRP A 80 -8.27 3.90 -5.65
CA TRP A 80 -9.37 3.72 -4.72
C TRP A 80 -9.01 2.72 -3.61
N GLY A 81 -8.42 1.57 -3.95
CA GLY A 81 -7.96 0.58 -2.98
C GLY A 81 -6.87 1.11 -2.05
N LEU A 82 -5.88 1.85 -2.57
CA LEU A 82 -4.82 2.48 -1.78
C LEU A 82 -5.40 3.50 -0.79
N THR A 83 -6.28 4.38 -1.24
CA THR A 83 -6.91 5.39 -0.37
C THR A 83 -7.84 4.76 0.67
N PHE A 84 -8.58 3.69 0.30
CA PHE A 84 -9.45 2.96 1.21
C PHE A 84 -8.66 2.27 2.32
N VAL A 85 -7.61 1.52 1.97
CA VAL A 85 -6.77 0.82 2.95
C VAL A 85 -6.00 1.83 3.80
N HIS A 86 -5.54 2.96 3.24
CA HIS A 86 -4.97 4.07 4.01
C HIS A 86 -5.95 4.58 5.07
N LEU A 87 -7.18 4.94 4.69
CA LEU A 87 -8.21 5.43 5.62
C LEU A 87 -8.50 4.40 6.72
N PHE A 88 -8.55 3.12 6.37
CA PHE A 88 -8.72 2.04 7.34
C PHE A 88 -7.57 2.00 8.35
N ILE A 89 -6.31 2.02 7.88
CA ILE A 89 -5.13 1.99 8.75
C ILE A 89 -5.05 3.23 9.62
N GLU A 90 -5.28 4.42 9.06
CA GLU A 90 -5.25 5.67 9.78
C GLU A 90 -6.32 5.73 10.87
N SER A 91 -7.53 5.22 10.61
CA SER A 91 -8.60 5.16 11.61
C SER A 91 -8.22 4.34 12.85
N LYS A 92 -7.41 3.28 12.66
CA LYS A 92 -6.96 2.39 13.74
C LYS A 92 -5.72 2.91 14.47
N THR A 93 -4.79 3.52 13.75
CA THR A 93 -3.47 3.92 14.29
C THR A 93 -3.42 5.38 14.72
N LYS A 94 -4.29 6.23 14.16
CA LYS A 94 -4.32 7.69 14.35
C LYS A 94 -2.97 8.39 14.09
N SER A 95 -2.11 7.76 13.28
CA SER A 95 -0.74 8.21 13.03
C SER A 95 -0.64 9.06 11.77
N ARG A 96 -0.05 10.25 11.93
CA ARG A 96 0.21 11.22 10.83
C ARG A 96 1.22 10.70 9.80
N LEU A 97 2.14 9.83 10.25
CA LEU A 97 3.23 9.32 9.41
C LEU A 97 2.72 8.44 8.27
N ILE A 98 1.60 7.76 8.48
CA ILE A 98 1.06 6.81 7.50
C ILE A 98 0.58 7.59 6.26
N GLY A 99 -0.20 8.65 6.47
CA GLY A 99 -0.68 9.52 5.39
C GLY A 99 0.45 10.22 4.63
N ALA A 100 1.52 10.61 5.33
CA ALA A 100 2.68 11.25 4.70
C ALA A 100 3.40 10.33 3.69
N VAL A 101 3.30 9.00 3.84
CA VAL A 101 3.96 8.02 2.97
C VAL A 101 3.00 7.40 1.96
N SER A 102 1.75 7.13 2.33
CA SER A 102 0.75 6.46 1.48
C SER A 102 0.16 7.37 0.41
N ILE A 103 -0.19 8.61 0.76
CA ILE A 103 -0.90 9.55 -0.11
C ILE A 103 -0.08 9.96 -1.34
N PRO A 104 1.24 10.21 -1.26
CA PRO A 104 2.05 10.45 -2.45
C PRO A 104 1.90 9.34 -3.50
N VAL A 105 1.90 8.07 -3.07
CA VAL A 105 1.77 6.94 -4.00
C VAL A 105 0.39 6.92 -4.66
N ALA A 106 -0.69 7.12 -3.89
CA ALA A 106 -2.03 7.24 -4.48
C ALA A 106 -2.13 8.43 -5.44
N MET A 107 -1.53 9.57 -5.11
CA MET A 107 -1.47 10.76 -5.96
C MET A 107 -0.77 10.43 -7.28
N PHE A 108 0.41 9.81 -7.24
CA PHE A 108 1.15 9.44 -8.44
C PHE A 108 0.40 8.45 -9.33
N VAL A 109 -0.33 7.49 -8.73
CA VAL A 109 -1.20 6.58 -9.50
C VAL A 109 -2.29 7.34 -10.22
N THR A 110 -3.01 8.23 -9.52
CA THR A 110 -4.07 9.02 -10.15
C THR A 110 -3.53 9.97 -11.22
N ALA A 111 -2.38 10.60 -10.97
CA ALA A 111 -1.72 11.49 -11.91
C ALA A 111 -1.23 10.74 -13.15
N PHE A 112 -0.66 9.55 -12.99
CA PHE A 112 -0.26 8.71 -14.11
C PHE A 112 -1.47 8.31 -14.95
N ALA A 113 -2.57 7.91 -14.30
CA ALA A 113 -3.81 7.56 -14.98
C ALA A 113 -4.42 8.73 -15.78
N SER A 114 -4.42 9.95 -15.21
CA SER A 114 -5.08 11.10 -15.84
C SER A 114 -4.20 11.90 -16.80
N LEU A 115 -2.89 12.00 -16.53
CA LEU A 115 -1.98 12.90 -17.25
C LEU A 115 -1.04 12.16 -18.22
N ALA A 116 -0.62 10.93 -17.90
CA ALA A 116 0.38 10.22 -18.69
C ALA A 116 -0.22 9.26 -19.72
N LEU A 117 -1.42 8.73 -19.46
CA LEU A 117 -2.10 7.84 -20.39
C LEU A 117 -2.71 8.60 -21.58
N PRO A 118 -2.48 8.16 -22.83
CA PRO A 118 -3.14 8.70 -24.02
C PRO A 118 -4.67 8.65 -23.89
N ILE A 119 -5.37 9.64 -24.47
CA ILE A 119 -6.83 9.77 -24.37
C ILE A 119 -7.56 8.52 -24.89
N GLU A 120 -6.95 7.78 -25.82
CA GLU A 120 -7.49 6.54 -26.38
C GLU A 120 -7.57 5.42 -25.34
N MET A 121 -6.55 5.30 -24.48
CA MET A 121 -6.53 4.31 -23.40
C MET A 121 -7.46 4.67 -22.23
N GLN A 122 -7.90 5.93 -22.16
CA GLN A 122 -8.86 6.40 -21.15
C GLN A 122 -10.32 6.12 -21.56
N LYS A 123 -10.57 5.87 -22.86
CA LYS A 123 -11.90 5.50 -23.36
C LYS A 123 -12.24 4.06 -22.97
N ALA A 124 -13.52 3.82 -22.72
CA ALA A 124 -14.01 2.47 -22.49
C ALA A 124 -13.86 1.65 -23.77
N SER A 125 -13.13 0.53 -23.69
CA SER A 125 -12.99 -0.42 -24.79
C SER A 125 -14.02 -1.54 -24.64
N PRO A 126 -14.55 -2.09 -25.76
CA PRO A 126 -15.40 -3.26 -25.70
C PRO A 126 -14.62 -4.44 -25.10
N LEU A 127 -15.26 -5.18 -24.20
CA LEU A 127 -14.67 -6.38 -23.61
C LEU A 127 -14.36 -7.41 -24.70
N VAL A 128 -13.09 -7.79 -24.87
CA VAL A 128 -12.77 -8.97 -25.67
C VAL A 128 -13.43 -10.22 -25.04
N PRO A 129 -13.85 -11.23 -25.84
CA PRO A 129 -14.65 -12.35 -25.33
C PRO A 129 -14.07 -13.06 -24.10
N ALA A 130 -12.74 -13.17 -24.01
CA ALA A 130 -12.06 -13.76 -22.85
C ALA A 130 -12.33 -13.00 -21.52
N LEU A 131 -12.70 -11.72 -21.60
CA LEU A 131 -13.05 -10.89 -20.44
C LEU A 131 -14.51 -11.07 -19.97
N LYS A 132 -15.33 -11.81 -20.70
CA LYS A 132 -16.73 -12.10 -20.34
C LYS A 132 -16.83 -13.33 -19.43
N SER A 133 -15.98 -13.41 -18.41
CA SER A 133 -15.94 -14.50 -17.43
C SER A 133 -16.03 -13.93 -16.01
N ASN A 134 -16.83 -14.56 -15.17
CA ASN A 134 -16.91 -14.22 -13.73
C ASN A 134 -15.57 -14.46 -13.03
N TRP A 135 -14.78 -15.45 -13.49
CA TRP A 135 -13.46 -15.74 -12.95
C TRP A 135 -12.48 -14.60 -13.16
N LEU A 136 -12.53 -13.94 -14.32
CA LEU A 136 -11.67 -12.79 -14.57
C LEU A 136 -12.01 -11.64 -13.61
N MET A 137 -13.30 -11.33 -13.45
CA MET A 137 -13.71 -10.27 -12.54
C MET A 137 -13.21 -10.53 -11.11
N MET A 138 -13.35 -11.77 -10.65
CA MET A 138 -12.82 -12.18 -9.35
C MET A 138 -11.29 -12.08 -9.30
N HIS A 139 -10.59 -12.61 -10.30
CA HIS A 139 -9.12 -12.56 -10.39
C HIS A 139 -8.60 -11.13 -10.31
N VAL A 140 -9.02 -10.25 -11.22
CA VAL A 140 -8.46 -8.90 -11.33
C VAL A 140 -8.83 -8.06 -10.11
N SER A 141 -10.06 -8.14 -9.62
CA SER A 141 -10.48 -7.37 -8.43
C SER A 141 -9.71 -7.76 -7.17
N ILE A 142 -9.57 -9.07 -6.90
CA ILE A 142 -8.80 -9.57 -5.75
C ILE A 142 -7.32 -9.21 -5.89
N MET A 143 -6.74 -9.32 -7.09
CA MET A 143 -5.36 -8.93 -7.35
C MET A 143 -5.13 -7.44 -7.11
N MET A 144 -6.05 -6.56 -7.54
CA MET A 144 -5.90 -5.11 -7.30
C MET A 144 -6.01 -4.76 -5.82
N ILE A 145 -6.96 -5.35 -5.08
CA ILE A 145 -7.08 -5.14 -3.62
C ILE A 145 -5.82 -5.64 -2.92
N SER A 146 -5.32 -6.81 -3.31
CA SER A 146 -4.07 -7.37 -2.80
C SER A 146 -2.90 -6.41 -3.01
N TYR A 147 -2.72 -5.91 -4.23
CA TYR A 147 -1.66 -4.95 -4.55
C TYR A 147 -1.78 -3.67 -3.73
N SER A 148 -2.97 -3.09 -3.55
CA SER A 148 -3.14 -1.91 -2.68
C SER A 148 -2.66 -2.18 -1.25
N ILE A 149 -2.99 -3.35 -0.70
CA ILE A 149 -2.59 -3.74 0.66
C ILE A 149 -1.08 -3.98 0.74
N LEU A 150 -0.50 -4.74 -0.21
CA LEU A 150 0.93 -5.05 -0.24
C LEU A 150 1.80 -3.81 -0.46
N ILE A 151 1.37 -2.89 -1.33
CA ILE A 151 2.04 -1.59 -1.55
C ILE A 151 2.07 -0.78 -0.25
N LEU A 152 0.94 -0.65 0.46
CA LEU A 152 0.92 0.09 1.73
C LEU A 152 1.73 -0.60 2.83
N GLY A 153 1.65 -1.92 2.91
CA GLY A 153 2.42 -2.70 3.88
C GLY A 153 3.93 -2.55 3.65
N SER A 154 4.38 -2.60 2.40
CA SER A 154 5.78 -2.41 2.03
C SER A 154 6.26 -0.96 2.19
N LEU A 155 5.41 0.04 1.92
CA LEU A 155 5.71 1.44 2.23
C LEU A 155 5.98 1.68 3.72
N LEU A 156 5.27 1.00 4.62
CA LEU A 156 5.55 1.07 6.04
C LEU A 156 6.90 0.43 6.41
N SER A 157 7.30 -0.65 5.72
CA SER A 157 8.65 -1.22 5.86
C SER A 157 9.74 -0.27 5.34
N ILE A 158 9.49 0.44 4.24
CA ILE A 158 10.38 1.48 3.74
C ILE A 158 10.49 2.62 4.76
N LEU A 159 9.37 3.09 5.31
CA LEU A 159 9.34 4.09 6.38
C LEU A 159 10.15 3.63 7.61
N PHE A 160 10.01 2.37 8.00
CA PHE A 160 10.82 1.78 9.07
C PHE A 160 12.32 1.90 8.77
N LEU A 161 12.78 1.52 7.57
CA LEU A 161 14.19 1.66 7.17
C LEU A 161 14.69 3.11 7.19
N ILE A 162 13.86 4.05 6.73
CA ILE A 162 14.20 5.48 6.74
C ILE A 162 14.39 5.98 8.18
N ILE A 163 13.53 5.56 9.12
CA ILE A 163 13.61 5.99 10.53
C ILE A 163 14.78 5.29 11.26
N THR A 164 15.10 4.04 10.93
CA THR A 164 16.24 3.34 11.54
C THR A 164 17.59 3.84 11.03
N ARG A 165 17.64 4.50 9.87
CA ARG A 165 18.89 5.02 9.25
C ARG A 165 20.00 3.97 9.17
N GLY A 166 19.62 2.71 8.97
CA GLY A 166 20.55 1.59 8.83
C GLY A 166 21.09 1.00 10.13
N GLN A 167 20.66 1.49 11.30
CA GLN A 167 20.99 0.89 12.61
C GLN A 167 20.33 -0.48 12.74
N ASP A 168 21.08 -1.47 13.26
CA ASP A 168 20.54 -2.78 13.58
C ASP A 168 19.79 -2.70 14.91
N ILE A 169 18.47 -2.87 14.84
CA ILE A 169 17.57 -2.74 15.98
C ILE A 169 16.95 -4.09 16.29
N ASN A 170 17.24 -4.61 17.49
CA ASN A 170 16.60 -5.81 18.02
C ASN A 170 15.22 -5.45 18.57
N LEU A 171 14.18 -5.71 17.78
CA LEU A 171 12.79 -5.49 18.16
C LEU A 171 12.41 -6.50 19.25
N LYS A 172 11.85 -6.00 20.36
CA LYS A 172 11.51 -6.86 21.51
C LYS A 172 10.13 -7.51 21.33
N GLY A 173 9.28 -6.93 20.47
CA GLY A 173 7.92 -7.40 20.21
C GLY A 173 7.80 -8.71 19.46
N SER A 174 6.90 -9.57 19.96
CA SER A 174 6.34 -10.67 19.17
C SER A 174 5.38 -10.11 18.12
N SER A 175 5.58 -10.43 16.84
CA SER A 175 4.66 -10.03 15.76
C SER A 175 3.25 -10.63 15.84
N VAL A 176 3.05 -11.56 16.78
CA VAL A 176 1.74 -12.04 17.25
C VAL A 176 1.28 -11.13 18.38
N GLY A 177 0.12 -10.49 18.23
CA GLY A 177 -0.40 -9.38 19.04
C GLY A 177 -0.73 -9.66 20.52
N THR A 178 0.00 -10.53 21.21
CA THR A 178 -0.03 -10.65 22.67
C THR A 178 0.64 -9.43 23.29
N GLY A 179 -0.18 -8.48 23.72
CA GLY A 179 0.20 -7.16 24.27
C GLY A 179 0.91 -7.19 25.63
N SER A 180 1.99 -7.94 25.77
CA SER A 180 2.84 -7.88 26.96
C SER A 180 3.84 -6.74 26.83
N TYR A 181 3.40 -5.51 27.11
CA TYR A 181 4.30 -4.46 27.55
C TYR A 181 4.78 -4.82 28.97
N THR A 182 5.73 -5.73 29.08
CA THR A 182 6.48 -5.87 30.33
C THR A 182 7.48 -4.72 30.35
N VAL A 183 7.04 -3.56 30.85
CA VAL A 183 7.97 -2.65 31.50
C VAL A 183 8.54 -3.47 32.64
N LYS A 184 9.76 -3.97 32.49
CA LYS A 184 10.56 -4.40 33.64
C LYS A 184 10.68 -3.14 34.49
N SER A 185 9.78 -3.02 35.47
CA SER A 185 9.92 -2.09 36.57
C SER A 185 11.35 -2.22 37.05
N LEU A 186 12.04 -1.07 37.12
CA LEU A 186 13.34 -0.95 37.76
C LEU A 186 13.30 -1.79 39.04
N ASP A 187 14.13 -2.83 39.11
CA ASP A 187 14.51 -3.37 40.41
C ASP A 187 15.15 -2.22 41.16
N SER A 188 14.38 -1.72 42.11
CA SER A 188 14.72 -0.65 43.02
C SER A 188 15.85 -1.14 43.93
N ASN A 189 17.08 -0.87 43.54
CA ASN A 189 18.16 -0.59 44.48
C ASN A 189 18.59 0.86 44.26
N PRO A 190 18.06 1.82 45.02
CA PRO A 190 18.49 3.20 44.94
C PRO A 190 19.78 3.36 45.75
N SER A 191 20.92 2.94 45.21
CA SER A 191 22.19 3.53 45.62
C SER A 191 22.32 4.88 44.90
N PHE A 192 21.62 5.89 45.41
CA PHE A 192 21.77 7.29 45.01
C PHE A 192 23.18 7.76 45.37
N ALA A 193 24.13 7.58 44.45
CA ALA A 193 25.30 8.44 44.40
C ALA A 193 24.84 9.77 43.81
N PHE A 194 24.92 10.84 44.61
CA PHE A 194 24.52 12.19 44.24
C PHE A 194 25.54 12.78 43.24
N SER A 195 25.44 12.38 41.97
CA SER A 195 26.24 12.93 40.86
C SER A 195 25.35 13.82 39.99
N ASN A 196 25.73 15.10 39.85
CA ASN A 196 25.16 16.17 39.01
C ASN A 196 23.69 15.97 38.52
N PRO A 197 22.71 16.73 39.07
CA PRO A 197 21.30 16.61 38.66
C PRO A 197 21.06 16.91 37.17
N SER A 198 21.95 17.66 36.51
CA SER A 198 21.90 17.89 35.06
C SER A 198 22.16 16.63 34.22
N GLY A 199 23.05 15.73 34.67
CA GLY A 199 23.38 14.49 33.95
C GLY A 199 22.26 13.46 34.02
N ILE A 200 21.66 13.29 35.20
CA ILE A 200 20.56 12.34 35.43
C ILE A 200 19.33 12.71 34.61
N VAL A 201 18.98 14.00 34.55
CA VAL A 201 17.84 14.48 33.73
C VAL A 201 18.11 14.27 32.23
N GLN A 202 19.36 14.45 31.78
CA GLN A 202 19.71 14.24 30.37
C GLN A 202 19.72 12.74 30.01
N GLU A 203 20.19 11.86 30.89
CA GLU A 203 20.10 10.41 30.68
C GLU A 203 18.66 9.91 30.71
N GLN A 204 17.84 10.40 31.65
CA GLN A 204 16.43 10.01 31.74
C GLN A 204 15.64 10.49 30.52
N SER A 205 15.87 11.71 30.03
CA SER A 205 15.25 12.21 28.81
C SER A 205 15.71 11.43 27.57
N ASN A 206 17.01 11.12 27.44
CA ASN A 206 17.53 10.28 26.36
C ASN A 206 16.95 8.87 26.39
N MET A 207 16.80 8.26 27.57
CA MET A 207 16.15 6.96 27.72
C MET A 207 14.67 7.00 27.33
N LEU A 208 13.93 8.03 27.74
CA LEU A 208 12.53 8.21 27.36
C LEU A 208 12.38 8.41 25.84
N ILE A 209 13.22 9.24 25.22
CA ILE A 209 13.25 9.45 23.77
C ILE A 209 13.56 8.15 23.04
N ASN A 210 14.56 7.39 23.51
CA ASN A 210 14.90 6.10 22.91
C ASN A 210 13.77 5.07 23.07
N SER A 211 13.10 5.03 24.23
CA SER A 211 11.98 4.12 24.46
C SER A 211 10.77 4.44 23.57
N THR A 212 10.41 5.72 23.44
CA THR A 212 9.30 6.16 22.58
C THR A 212 9.60 5.93 21.10
N ARG A 213 10.83 6.20 20.67
CA ARG A 213 11.30 5.88 19.31
C ARG A 213 11.25 4.38 19.04
N MET A 214 11.70 3.57 19.99
CA MET A 214 11.67 2.11 19.87
C MET A 214 10.25 1.57 19.77
N ASN A 215 9.33 2.06 20.61
CA ASN A 215 7.91 1.69 20.55
C ASN A 215 7.27 2.07 19.21
N LEU A 216 7.60 3.24 18.66
CA LEU A 216 7.11 3.67 17.35
C LEU A 216 7.65 2.79 16.21
N LEU A 217 8.94 2.48 16.23
CA LEU A 217 9.57 1.58 15.25
C LEU A 217 8.95 0.19 15.27
N GLU A 218 8.78 -0.38 16.45
CA GLU A 218 8.13 -1.68 16.64
C GLU A 218 6.66 -1.65 16.18
N SER A 219 5.95 -0.54 16.42
CA SER A 219 4.57 -0.38 15.95
C SER A 219 4.47 -0.34 14.42
N ILE A 220 5.35 0.41 13.75
CA ILE A 220 5.39 0.49 12.27
C ILE A 220 5.75 -0.87 11.67
N ASP A 221 6.76 -1.54 12.23
CA ASP A 221 7.22 -2.85 11.76
C ASP A 221 6.16 -3.96 11.94
N ASN A 222 5.46 -3.99 13.08
CA ASN A 222 4.36 -4.92 13.32
C ASN A 222 3.13 -4.61 12.46
N LEU A 223 2.83 -3.33 12.24
CA LEU A 223 1.74 -2.91 11.36
C LEU A 223 2.02 -3.32 9.91
N SER A 224 3.24 -3.10 9.43
CA SER A 224 3.70 -3.56 8.11
C SER A 224 3.51 -5.06 7.95
N TYR A 225 3.95 -5.85 8.93
CA TYR A 225 3.77 -7.31 8.91
C TYR A 225 2.30 -7.74 8.84
N ARG A 226 1.42 -7.10 9.63
CA ARG A 226 -0.02 -7.41 9.61
C ARG A 226 -0.67 -7.06 8.28
N ILE A 227 -0.35 -5.90 7.71
CA ILE A 227 -0.90 -5.47 6.43
C ILE A 227 -0.42 -6.39 5.31
N ILE A 228 0.88 -6.69 5.23
CA ILE A 228 1.41 -7.64 4.24
C ILE A 228 0.78 -9.03 4.45
N GLY A 229 0.61 -9.46 5.70
CA GLY A 229 -0.07 -10.72 6.04
C GLY A 229 -1.53 -10.78 5.61
N LEU A 230 -2.22 -9.63 5.48
CA LEU A 230 -3.58 -9.57 4.90
C LEU A 230 -3.55 -9.58 3.36
N GLY A 231 -2.56 -8.92 2.75
CA GLY A 231 -2.44 -8.86 1.29
C GLY A 231 -2.01 -10.19 0.67
N PHE A 232 -1.13 -10.94 1.33
CA PHE A 232 -0.55 -12.17 0.78
C PHE A 232 -1.57 -13.30 0.51
N PRO A 233 -2.54 -13.61 1.39
CA PRO A 233 -3.61 -14.54 1.07
C PRO A 233 -4.46 -14.10 -0.12
N LEU A 234 -4.76 -12.80 -0.23
CA LEU A 234 -5.48 -12.25 -1.38
C LEU A 234 -4.66 -12.38 -2.67
N LEU A 235 -3.35 -12.15 -2.62
CA LEU A 235 -2.45 -12.42 -3.75
C LEU A 235 -2.54 -13.89 -4.18
N THR A 236 -2.52 -14.81 -3.22
CA THR A 236 -2.58 -16.26 -3.48
C THR A 236 -3.91 -16.65 -4.12
N ILE A 237 -5.04 -16.19 -3.57
CA ILE A 237 -6.37 -16.43 -4.14
C ILE A 237 -6.46 -15.84 -5.55
N GLY A 238 -5.92 -14.63 -5.75
CA GLY A 238 -5.87 -13.98 -7.05
C GLY A 238 -5.08 -14.79 -8.07
N ILE A 239 -3.87 -15.27 -7.75
CA ILE A 239 -3.06 -16.11 -8.64
C ILE A 239 -3.80 -17.41 -9.00
N VAL A 240 -4.40 -18.10 -8.02
CA VAL A 240 -5.17 -19.33 -8.25
C VAL A 240 -6.39 -19.07 -9.14
N ALA A 241 -7.15 -18.00 -8.87
CA ALA A 241 -8.27 -17.59 -9.70
C ALA A 241 -7.84 -17.27 -11.15
N GLY A 242 -6.67 -16.66 -11.30
CA GLY A 242 -6.08 -16.37 -12.62
C GLY A 242 -5.72 -17.63 -13.38
N ALA A 243 -5.15 -18.64 -12.70
CA ALA A 243 -4.84 -19.92 -13.31
C ALA A 243 -6.09 -20.69 -13.77
N VAL A 244 -7.17 -20.67 -12.98
CA VAL A 244 -8.46 -21.27 -13.38
C VAL A 244 -9.01 -20.57 -14.62
N TRP A 245 -9.00 -19.25 -14.64
CA TRP A 245 -9.44 -18.47 -15.80
C TRP A 245 -8.57 -18.71 -17.04
N ALA A 246 -7.24 -18.77 -16.89
CA ALA A 246 -6.32 -19.05 -17.98
C ALA A 246 -6.60 -20.41 -18.64
N ASN A 247 -6.96 -21.42 -17.84
CA ASN A 247 -7.36 -22.72 -18.36
C ASN A 247 -8.68 -22.64 -19.16
N GLU A 248 -9.65 -21.85 -18.71
CA GLU A 248 -10.88 -21.62 -19.48
C GLU A 248 -10.66 -20.82 -20.76
N ALA A 249 -9.72 -19.86 -20.76
CA ALA A 249 -9.49 -18.94 -21.87
C ALA A 249 -8.52 -19.50 -22.93
N TRP A 250 -7.48 -20.21 -22.50
CA TRP A 250 -6.35 -20.65 -23.35
C TRP A 250 -6.09 -22.16 -23.30
N GLY A 251 -6.80 -22.91 -22.45
CA GLY A 251 -6.60 -24.35 -22.29
C GLY A 251 -5.36 -24.74 -21.47
N SER A 252 -4.73 -23.79 -20.77
CA SER A 252 -3.62 -24.06 -19.83
C SER A 252 -3.75 -23.21 -18.58
N TYR A 253 -3.46 -23.79 -17.41
CA TYR A 253 -3.46 -23.09 -16.13
C TYR A 253 -2.35 -22.04 -15.98
N TRP A 254 -1.25 -22.20 -16.72
CA TRP A 254 -0.10 -21.31 -16.66
C TRP A 254 0.63 -21.33 -18.00
N SER A 255 0.98 -20.17 -18.51
CA SER A 255 1.59 -19.96 -19.82
C SER A 255 3.00 -19.39 -19.75
N TRP A 256 3.52 -19.09 -18.55
CA TRP A 256 4.83 -18.45 -18.33
C TRP A 256 4.96 -17.10 -19.04
N ASP A 257 3.83 -16.41 -19.22
CA ASP A 257 3.88 -15.04 -19.72
C ASP A 257 4.61 -14.13 -18.71
N PRO A 258 5.09 -12.94 -19.14
CA PRO A 258 5.79 -12.05 -18.23
C PRO A 258 4.96 -11.69 -16.98
N LYS A 259 3.64 -11.52 -17.11
CA LYS A 259 2.78 -11.09 -16.00
C LYS A 259 2.63 -12.16 -14.93
N GLU A 260 2.36 -13.39 -15.35
CA GLU A 260 2.34 -14.60 -14.55
C GLU A 260 3.69 -14.80 -13.84
N THR A 261 4.79 -14.72 -14.58
CA THR A 261 6.14 -14.88 -14.03
C THR A 261 6.44 -13.84 -12.94
N TRP A 262 6.11 -12.57 -13.19
CA TRP A 262 6.30 -11.51 -12.19
C TRP A 262 5.33 -11.63 -11.00
N ALA A 263 4.13 -12.17 -11.20
CA ALA A 263 3.21 -12.46 -10.11
C ALA A 263 3.76 -13.57 -9.19
N LEU A 264 4.38 -14.62 -9.77
CA LEU A 264 5.08 -15.65 -9.01
C LEU A 264 6.29 -15.09 -8.24
N ILE A 265 7.10 -14.23 -8.87
CA ILE A 265 8.24 -13.57 -8.20
C ILE A 265 7.75 -12.72 -7.03
N THR A 266 6.66 -11.95 -7.23
CA THR A 266 6.02 -11.15 -6.18
C THR A 266 5.57 -12.02 -5.01
N TRP A 267 4.90 -13.13 -5.32
CA TRP A 267 4.46 -14.11 -4.33
C TRP A 267 5.63 -14.67 -3.53
N LEU A 268 6.72 -15.09 -4.18
CA LEU A 268 7.91 -15.64 -3.51
C LEU A 268 8.57 -14.62 -2.59
N ILE A 269 8.66 -13.35 -2.97
CA ILE A 269 9.26 -12.30 -2.14
C ILE A 269 8.44 -12.06 -0.88
N PHE A 270 7.12 -11.96 -0.99
CA PHE A 270 6.26 -11.77 0.19
C PHE A 270 6.15 -13.05 1.05
N ALA A 271 6.19 -14.24 0.44
CA ALA A 271 6.28 -15.50 1.17
C ALA A 271 7.59 -15.55 1.99
N ALA A 272 8.73 -15.20 1.38
CA ALA A 272 10.01 -15.13 2.06
C ALA A 272 10.01 -14.08 3.18
N TYR A 273 9.41 -12.90 2.95
CA TYR A 273 9.24 -11.87 3.99
C TYR A 273 8.45 -12.40 5.19
N LEU A 274 7.28 -12.99 4.96
CA LEU A 274 6.43 -13.53 6.02
C LEU A 274 7.13 -14.68 6.74
N HIS A 275 7.82 -15.56 6.01
CA HIS A 275 8.59 -16.65 6.57
C HIS A 275 9.73 -16.16 7.48
N CYS A 276 10.50 -15.14 7.05
CA CYS A 276 11.54 -14.52 7.88
C CYS A 276 10.95 -13.90 9.16
N ARG A 277 9.77 -13.26 9.07
CA ARG A 277 9.09 -12.66 10.23
C ARG A 277 8.52 -13.70 11.20
N ILE A 278 7.96 -14.80 10.70
CA ILE A 278 7.42 -15.88 11.51
C ILE A 278 8.54 -16.65 12.21
N THR A 279 9.60 -17.01 11.49
CA THR A 279 10.75 -17.74 12.05
C THR A 279 11.62 -16.89 12.98
N LYS A 280 11.43 -15.56 12.99
CA LYS A 280 12.26 -14.59 13.72
C LYS A 280 13.76 -14.70 13.43
N SER A 281 14.14 -15.39 12.35
CA SER A 281 15.54 -15.62 11.97
C SER A 281 16.25 -14.30 11.69
N TRP A 282 15.53 -13.35 11.08
CA TRP A 282 15.98 -11.99 10.84
C TRP A 282 15.03 -11.00 11.50
N GLN A 283 15.58 -10.04 12.25
CA GLN A 283 14.82 -8.98 12.90
C GLN A 283 15.17 -7.61 12.31
N GLY A 284 14.20 -6.69 12.38
CA GLY A 284 14.37 -5.29 12.00
C GLY A 284 14.69 -5.08 10.52
N LYS A 285 15.95 -4.77 10.23
CA LYS A 285 16.40 -4.24 8.92
C LYS A 285 16.21 -5.21 7.76
N ARG A 286 16.61 -6.48 7.90
CA ARG A 286 16.62 -7.43 6.77
C ARG A 286 15.20 -7.76 6.25
N PRO A 287 14.21 -8.09 7.11
CA PRO A 287 12.84 -8.26 6.63
C PRO A 287 12.28 -6.98 5.99
N ALA A 288 12.58 -5.80 6.56
CA ALA A 288 12.12 -4.55 5.98
C ALA A 288 12.72 -4.27 4.58
N ILE A 289 13.98 -4.65 4.33
CA ILE A 289 14.59 -4.61 2.99
C ILE A 289 13.83 -5.53 2.03
N LEU A 290 13.52 -6.75 2.45
CA LEU A 290 12.79 -7.71 1.61
C LEU A 290 11.39 -7.21 1.23
N ALA A 291 10.66 -6.61 2.18
CA ALA A 291 9.39 -5.93 1.89
C ALA A 291 9.56 -4.73 0.95
N SER A 292 10.65 -3.96 1.08
CA SER A 292 10.97 -2.84 0.20
C SER A 292 11.26 -3.29 -1.24
N VAL A 293 11.95 -4.42 -1.41
CA VAL A 293 12.10 -5.07 -2.73
C VAL A 293 10.73 -5.49 -3.26
N GLY A 294 9.87 -6.05 -2.41
CA GLY A 294 8.48 -6.38 -2.74
C GLY A 294 7.69 -5.20 -3.30
N PHE A 295 7.84 -3.99 -2.74
CA PHE A 295 7.22 -2.77 -3.29
C PHE A 295 7.56 -2.55 -4.76
N LEU A 296 8.85 -2.63 -5.12
CA LEU A 296 9.30 -2.43 -6.50
C LEU A 296 8.80 -3.54 -7.42
N VAL A 297 8.83 -4.78 -6.96
CA VAL A 297 8.39 -5.93 -7.76
C VAL A 297 6.89 -5.89 -8.03
N VAL A 298 6.06 -5.43 -7.10
CA VAL A 298 4.61 -5.21 -7.37
C VAL A 298 4.41 -4.22 -8.51
N TRP A 299 5.16 -3.11 -8.54
CA TRP A 299 5.09 -2.14 -9.63
C TRP A 299 5.55 -2.73 -10.97
N ILE A 300 6.61 -3.54 -10.98
CA ILE A 300 7.08 -4.21 -12.19
C ILE A 300 6.05 -5.24 -12.68
N CYS A 301 5.46 -6.01 -11.77
CA CYS A 301 4.40 -6.97 -12.09
C CYS A 301 3.15 -6.29 -12.65
N TYR A 302 2.74 -5.16 -12.05
CA TYR A 302 1.53 -4.46 -12.45
C TYR A 302 1.70 -3.60 -13.70
N LEU A 303 2.72 -2.72 -13.73
CA LEU A 303 2.96 -1.78 -14.84
C LEU A 303 4.04 -2.27 -15.80
N GLY A 304 5.14 -2.84 -15.30
CA GLY A 304 6.32 -3.19 -16.11
C GLY A 304 6.02 -4.10 -17.29
N VAL A 305 5.18 -5.12 -17.10
CA VAL A 305 4.80 -6.04 -18.18
C VAL A 305 3.93 -5.40 -19.26
N ASN A 306 3.19 -4.33 -18.94
CA ASN A 306 2.45 -3.56 -19.94
C ASN A 306 3.41 -2.75 -20.83
N PHE A 307 4.52 -2.27 -20.28
CA PHE A 307 5.56 -1.55 -21.03
C PHE A 307 6.38 -2.45 -21.95
N LEU A 308 6.51 -3.74 -21.64
CA LEU A 308 7.23 -4.68 -22.50
C LEU A 308 6.48 -4.98 -23.81
N GLY A 309 5.20 -4.61 -23.91
CA GLY A 309 4.37 -4.82 -25.11
C GLY A 309 4.15 -6.29 -25.48
N LYS A 310 4.61 -7.22 -24.63
CA LYS A 310 4.57 -8.67 -24.88
C LYS A 310 3.75 -9.36 -23.79
N GLY A 311 2.83 -10.22 -24.21
CA GLY A 311 2.00 -11.03 -23.33
C GLY A 311 0.51 -10.76 -23.51
N LEU A 312 -0.32 -11.73 -23.14
CA LEU A 312 -1.78 -11.73 -23.31
C LEU A 312 -2.48 -10.67 -22.44
N HIS A 313 -1.72 -10.01 -21.56
CA HIS A 313 -2.18 -9.02 -20.61
C HIS A 313 -1.72 -7.58 -20.89
N SER A 314 -1.02 -7.34 -22.01
CA SER A 314 -0.58 -6.00 -22.38
C SER A 314 -1.76 -5.14 -22.78
N TYR A 315 -1.93 -3.98 -22.12
CA TYR A 315 -2.93 -2.98 -22.54
C TYR A 315 -2.49 -2.13 -23.76
N GLY A 316 -1.36 -2.45 -24.41
CA GLY A 316 -0.99 -1.86 -25.70
C GLY A 316 -0.31 -0.49 -25.67
N TRP A 317 0.47 -0.16 -24.63
CA TRP A 317 1.11 1.18 -24.54
C TRP A 317 2.22 1.44 -25.60
N LEU A 318 2.83 0.38 -26.15
CA LEU A 318 3.84 0.46 -27.24
C LEU A 318 3.40 -0.23 -28.54
N ALA A 319 2.12 -0.56 -28.69
CA ALA A 319 1.60 -1.21 -29.89
C ALA A 319 0.92 -0.21 -30.83
#